data_AF-A0A5C7VD04-F1
#
_entry.id   AF-A0A5C7VD04-F1
#
_cell.length_a   1.000
_cell.length_b   1.000
_cell.length_c   1.000
_cell.angle_alpha   90.00
_cell.angle_beta   90.00
_cell.angle_gamma   90.00
#
_symmetry.space_group_name_H-M   'P 1'
#
loop_
_entity.id
_entity.type
_entity.pdbx_description
1 polymer ?
#
loop_
_entity_poly.entity_id
_entity_poly.type
_entity_poly.pdbx_seq_one_letter_code
_entity_poly.pdbx_strand_id
1 'polypeptide(L)'
;MNVFQEFRRCRDLGTLRSRVTELSARFGALSRLDILTAVHAGRQQAICFLRMQTAEQERRLMKTLGVGRFGGEIVFVVDLPEPTGFDDSLPSSQWADSEVQ
;
A
#
# COMPACT_ATOMS: atom_id res chain seq x y z
N MET A 1 8.88 -2.03 -18.75
CA MET A 1 8.29 -2.79 -17.63
C MET A 1 8.00 -1.80 -16.51
N ASN A 2 6.72 -1.56 -16.18
CA ASN A 2 6.37 -0.60 -15.13
C ASN A 2 6.56 -1.27 -13.77
N VAL A 3 7.65 -0.93 -13.07
CA VAL A 3 7.97 -1.45 -11.72
C VAL A 3 6.80 -1.19 -10.74
N PHE A 4 6.01 -0.15 -11.00
CA PHE A 4 4.78 0.12 -10.28
C PHE A 4 3.79 -1.07 -10.23
N GLN A 5 3.69 -1.87 -11.30
CA GLN A 5 2.81 -3.04 -11.33
C GLN A 5 3.28 -4.16 -10.39
N GLU A 6 4.57 -4.20 -10.04
CA GLU A 6 5.12 -5.18 -9.09
C GLU A 6 4.69 -4.84 -7.65
N PHE A 7 4.55 -3.56 -7.32
CA PHE A 7 4.06 -3.15 -6.00
C PHE A 7 2.58 -3.45 -5.79
N ARG A 8 1.77 -3.46 -6.86
CA ARG A 8 0.35 -3.86 -6.79
C ARG A 8 0.14 -5.32 -6.39
N ARG A 9 1.19 -6.15 -6.43
CA ARG A 9 1.15 -7.55 -6.00
C ARG A 9 1.60 -7.75 -4.55
N CYS A 10 2.08 -6.70 -3.88
CA CYS A 10 2.47 -6.79 -2.47
C CYS A 10 1.21 -6.94 -1.62
N ARG A 11 1.09 -8.08 -0.93
CA ARG A 11 -0.04 -8.34 -0.01
C ARG A 11 0.12 -7.70 1.35
N ASP A 12 1.34 -7.31 1.71
CA ASP A 12 1.70 -6.91 3.07
C ASP A 12 2.52 -5.61 3.08
N LEU A 13 2.25 -4.76 4.08
CA LEU A 13 2.99 -3.52 4.31
C LEU A 13 4.49 -3.73 4.51
N GLY A 14 4.89 -4.78 5.23
CA GLY A 14 6.30 -5.09 5.45
C GLY A 14 7.03 -5.39 4.15
N THR A 15 6.42 -6.21 3.30
CA THR A 15 6.94 -6.55 1.97
C THR A 15 6.98 -5.32 1.07
N LEU A 16 5.93 -4.50 1.08
CA LEU A 16 5.87 -3.24 0.34
C LEU A 16 7.03 -2.31 0.75
N ARG A 17 7.21 -2.09 2.06
CA ARG A 17 8.29 -1.26 2.60
C ARG A 17 9.67 -1.76 2.16
N SER A 18 9.94 -3.05 2.31
CA SER A 18 11.21 -3.65 1.92
C SER A 18 11.48 -3.49 0.44
N ARG A 19 10.48 -3.75 -0.42
CA ARG A 19 10.60 -3.61 -1.88
C ARG A 19 10.83 -2.16 -2.31
N VAL A 20 10.13 -1.21 -1.70
CA VAL A 20 10.32 0.22 -1.99
C VAL A 20 11.71 0.67 -1.57
N THR A 21 12.19 0.19 -0.42
CA THR A 21 13.54 0.48 0.07
C THR A 21 14.60 -0.09 -0.87
N GLU A 22 14.47 -1.37 -1.25
CA GLU A 22 15.36 -2.06 -2.18
C GLU A 22 15.39 -1.38 -3.56
N LEU A 23 14.22 -1.03 -4.11
CA LEU A 23 14.13 -0.29 -5.36
C LEU A 23 14.83 1.05 -5.25
N SER A 24 14.54 1.80 -4.19
CA SER A 24 15.09 3.14 -3.97
C SER A 24 16.62 3.10 -3.83
N ALA A 25 17.16 2.10 -3.13
CA ALA A 25 18.60 1.89 -2.98
C ALA A 25 19.35 1.77 -4.31
N ARG A 26 18.69 1.31 -5.39
CA ARG A 26 19.28 1.24 -6.74
C ARG A 26 19.50 2.62 -7.37
N PHE A 27 18.76 3.63 -6.92
CA PHE A 27 18.86 5.01 -7.41
C PHE A 27 19.64 5.89 -6.44
N GLY A 28 19.58 5.61 -5.14
CA GLY A 28 20.34 6.30 -4.11
C GLY A 28 19.78 6.08 -2.71
N ALA A 29 20.26 6.86 -1.75
CA ALA A 29 19.78 6.78 -0.38
C ALA A 29 18.39 7.42 -0.24
N LEU A 30 17.50 6.71 0.43
CA LEU A 30 16.20 7.22 0.87
C LEU A 30 16.42 8.21 2.02
N SER A 31 15.90 9.42 1.88
CA SER A 31 15.85 10.39 2.98
C SER A 31 14.66 10.12 3.90
N ARG A 32 13.52 9.72 3.33
CA ARG A 32 12.28 9.46 4.08
C ARG A 32 11.37 8.50 3.33
N LEU A 33 10.79 7.55 4.05
CA LEU A 33 9.75 6.63 3.57
C LEU A 33 8.65 6.54 4.62
N ASP A 34 7.47 7.06 4.29
CA ASP A 34 6.26 6.93 5.08
C ASP A 34 5.22 6.13 4.29
N ILE A 35 4.53 5.21 4.97
CA ILE A 35 3.48 4.40 4.36
C ILE A 35 2.25 4.53 5.24
N LEU A 36 1.18 5.10 4.69
CA LEU A 36 -0.09 5.27 5.37
C LEU A 36 -1.09 4.28 4.81
N THR A 37 -1.79 3.54 5.69
CA THR A 37 -2.94 2.76 5.28
C THR A 37 -4.21 3.59 5.37
N ALA A 38 -5.04 3.49 4.35
CA ALA A 38 -6.36 4.10 4.29
C ALA A 38 -7.36 3.07 3.78
N VAL A 39 -8.58 3.10 4.31
CA VAL A 39 -9.70 2.36 3.75
C VAL A 39 -10.49 3.34 2.88
N HIS A 40 -10.54 3.09 1.57
CA HIS A 40 -11.29 3.92 0.63
C HIS A 40 -12.27 3.05 -0.15
N ALA A 41 -13.56 3.38 -0.05
CA ALA A 41 -14.65 2.64 -0.71
C ALA A 41 -14.60 1.11 -0.43
N GLY A 42 -14.35 0.73 0.84
CA GLY A 42 -14.28 -0.68 1.24
C GLY A 42 -13.01 -1.41 0.81
N ARG A 43 -12.02 -0.71 0.23
CA ARG A 43 -10.72 -1.31 -0.12
C ARG A 43 -9.62 -0.74 0.76
N GLN A 44 -8.79 -1.62 1.31
CA GLN A 44 -7.58 -1.21 1.99
C GLN A 44 -6.55 -0.76 0.95
N GLN A 45 -5.99 0.43 1.13
CA GLN A 45 -4.98 1.01 0.27
C GLN A 45 -3.80 1.45 1.12
N ALA A 46 -2.59 1.33 0.57
CA ALA A 46 -1.40 1.94 1.13
C ALA A 46 -0.96 3.11 0.25
N ILE A 47 -0.80 4.26 0.87
CA ILE A 47 -0.26 5.48 0.29
C ILE A 47 1.20 5.56 0.72
N CYS A 48 2.11 5.46 -0.24
CA CYS A 48 3.55 5.54 -0.02
C CYS A 48 4.05 6.94 -0.34
N PHE A 49 4.62 7.60 0.66
CA PHE A 49 5.34 8.87 0.55
C PHE A 49 6.83 8.59 0.62
N LEU A 50 7.57 9.04 -0.37
CA LEU A 50 9.01 8.81 -0.43
C LEU A 50 9.76 10.04 -0.90
N ARG A 51 10.96 10.19 -0.34
CA ARG A 51 11.87 11.30 -0.63
C ARG A 51 13.29 10.78 -0.71
N MET A 52 13.96 11.03 -1.83
CA MET A 52 15.38 10.70 -1.97
C MET A 52 16.26 11.80 -1.40
N GLN A 53 17.54 11.50 -1.17
CA GLN A 53 18.50 12.51 -0.72
C GLN A 53 18.76 13.61 -1.75
N THR A 54 18.61 13.33 -3.04
CA THR A 54 18.83 14.35 -4.09
C THR A 54 17.69 14.37 -5.11
N ALA A 55 17.44 15.55 -5.66
CA ALA A 55 16.40 15.76 -6.67
C ALA A 55 16.63 14.96 -7.96
N GLU A 56 17.89 14.66 -8.30
CA GLU A 56 18.20 13.84 -9.48
C GLU A 56 17.80 12.38 -9.28
N GLN A 57 18.01 11.84 -8.06
CA GLN A 57 17.56 10.49 -7.69
C GLN A 57 16.03 10.40 -7.73
N GLU A 58 15.33 11.42 -7.20
CA GLU A 58 13.87 11.50 -7.28
C GLU A 58 13.38 11.48 -8.72
N ARG A 59 13.95 12.32 -9.60
CA ARG A 59 13.56 12.37 -11.02
C ARG A 59 13.74 11.04 -11.74
N ARG A 60 14.84 10.32 -11.47
CA ARG A 60 15.10 9.00 -12.06
C ARG A 60 14.08 7.98 -11.56
N LEU A 61 13.81 7.95 -10.25
CA LEU A 61 12.83 7.06 -9.67
C LEU A 61 11.42 7.33 -10.20
N MET A 62 11.00 8.59 -10.31
CA MET A 62 9.72 8.98 -10.90
C MET A 62 9.56 8.46 -12.33
N LYS A 63 10.61 8.58 -13.16
CA LYS A 63 10.60 8.08 -14.54
C LYS A 63 10.49 6.56 -14.60
N THR A 64 11.10 5.84 -13.66
CA THR A 64 11.04 4.37 -13.59
C THR A 64 9.70 3.86 -13.06
N LEU A 65 9.15 4.51 -12.03
CA LEU A 65 7.87 4.16 -11.44
C LEU A 65 6.69 4.64 -12.28
N GLY A 66 6.87 5.69 -13.10
CA GLY A 66 5.79 6.34 -13.84
C GLY A 66 4.84 7.14 -12.93
N VAL A 67 5.34 7.64 -11.80
CA VAL A 67 4.54 8.34 -10.78
C VAL A 67 4.94 9.81 -10.67
N GLY A 68 4.01 10.63 -10.18
CA GLY A 68 4.18 12.08 -10.02
C GLY A 68 4.77 12.49 -8.67
N ARG A 69 5.03 13.80 -8.54
CA ARG A 69 5.40 14.43 -7.26
C ARG A 69 4.20 15.20 -6.71
N PHE A 70 3.91 15.04 -5.43
CA PHE A 70 2.88 15.78 -4.71
C PHE A 70 3.50 16.46 -3.48
N GLY A 71 3.29 17.77 -3.32
CA GLY A 71 3.77 18.50 -2.13
C GLY A 71 5.29 18.55 -1.93
N GLY A 72 6.09 18.10 -2.90
CA GLY A 72 7.55 17.98 -2.73
C GLY A 72 8.06 16.56 -2.62
N GLU A 73 7.17 15.57 -2.49
CA GLU A 73 7.50 14.17 -2.28
C GLU A 73 6.92 13.31 -3.40
N ILE A 74 7.51 12.15 -3.64
CA ILE A 74 6.97 11.18 -4.58
C ILE A 74 5.88 10.41 -3.84
N VAL A 75 4.68 10.36 -4.43
CA VAL A 75 3.51 9.71 -3.82
C VAL A 75 2.92 8.72 -4.79
N PHE A 76 2.65 7.51 -4.31
CA PHE A 76 1.92 6.52 -5.07
C PHE A 76 1.01 5.67 -4.16
N VAL A 77 -0.07 5.14 -4.74
CA VAL A 77 -1.08 4.36 -4.03
C VAL A 77 -1.05 2.93 -4.53
N VAL A 78 -1.09 1.97 -3.62
CA VAL A 78 -1.25 0.55 -3.93
C VAL A 78 -2.45 -0.02 -3.20
N ASP A 79 -3.24 -0.84 -3.87
CA ASP A 79 -4.31 -1.59 -3.22
C ASP A 79 -3.68 -2.72 -2.41
N LEU A 80 -4.06 -2.83 -1.14
CA LEU A 80 -3.74 -3.97 -0.28
C LEU A 80 -4.93 -4.93 -0.33
N PRO A 81 -4.70 -6.25 -0.37
CA PRO A 81 -5.78 -7.19 -0.12
C PRO A 81 -6.35 -6.87 1.27
N GLU A 82 -7.67 -6.86 1.39
CA GLU A 82 -8.29 -6.78 2.71
C GLU A 82 -7.72 -7.93 3.57
N PRO A 83 -7.38 -7.68 4.85
CA PRO A 83 -7.20 -8.79 5.76
C PRO A 83 -8.52 -9.56 5.75
N THR A 84 -8.51 -10.76 5.19
CA THR A 84 -9.64 -11.68 5.14
C THR A 84 -10.06 -11.96 6.58
N GLY A 85 -10.97 -11.15 7.08
CA GLY A 85 -11.39 -11.13 8.48
C GLY A 85 -12.81 -10.59 8.67
N PHE A 86 -13.45 -10.13 7.60
CA PHE A 86 -14.91 -10.19 7.53
C PHE A 86 -15.28 -11.52 6.91
N ASP A 87 -15.19 -12.56 7.74
CA ASP A 87 -16.07 -13.71 7.57
C ASP A 87 -17.50 -13.17 7.76
N ASP A 88 -18.13 -12.75 6.66
CA ASP A 88 -19.56 -12.45 6.60
C ASP A 88 -20.38 -13.78 6.59
N SER A 89 -19.80 -14.88 7.10
CA SER A 89 -20.43 -16.21 7.15
C SER A 89 -20.91 -16.57 8.55
N LEU A 90 -21.33 -15.57 9.34
CA LEU A 90 -22.26 -15.82 10.44
C LEU A 90 -23.69 -15.58 9.94
N PRO A 91 -24.49 -16.63 9.65
CA PRO A 91 -25.91 -16.44 9.40
C PRO A 91 -26.54 -15.81 10.63
N SER A 92 -26.93 -14.55 10.49
CA SER A 92 -27.73 -13.80 11.44
C SER A 92 -29.14 -14.40 11.52
N SER A 93 -29.30 -15.57 12.16
CA SER A 93 -30.59 -16.19 12.48
C SER A 93 -30.43 -17.38 13.43
N GLN A 94 -30.08 -17.15 14.69
CA GLN A 94 -30.41 -18.12 15.75
C GLN A 94 -30.63 -17.40 17.08
N TRP A 95 -31.53 -16.42 17.09
CA TRP A 95 -32.10 -15.93 18.35
C TRP A 95 -33.35 -16.76 18.64
N ALA A 96 -33.19 -17.68 19.60
CA ALA A 96 -34.21 -18.21 20.49
C ALA A 96 -35.54 -18.67 19.86
N ASP A 97 -35.60 -19.93 19.44
CA ASP A 97 -36.77 -20.75 19.75
C ASP A 97 -36.41 -21.50 21.04
N SER A 98 -36.73 -20.90 22.18
CA SER A 98 -36.76 -21.64 23.44
C SER A 98 -38.17 -22.18 23.59
N GLU A 99 -38.29 -23.47 23.27
CA GLU A 99 -39.40 -24.34 23.62
C GLU A 99 -39.90 -24.02 25.03
N VAL A 100 -41.13 -23.51 25.12
CA VAL A 100 -41.91 -23.51 26.36
C VAL A 100 -42.89 -24.67 26.28
N GLN A 101 -42.59 -25.73 27.02
CA GLN A 101 -43.58 -26.75 27.38
C GLN A 101 -43.54 -27.00 28.88
#